data_AF-A0A2T1GKA1-F1
#
_entry.id   AF-A0A2T1GKA1-F1
#
_cell.length_a   1.000
_cell.length_b   1.000
_cell.length_c   1.000
_cell.angle_alpha   90.00
_cell.angle_beta   90.00
_cell.angle_gamma   90.00
#
_symmetry.space_group_name_H-M   'P 1'
#
loop_
_entity.id
_entity.type
_entity.pdbx_description
1 polymer ?
#
loop_
_entity_poly.entity_id
_entity_poly.type
_entity_poly.pdbx_seq_one_letter_code
_entity_poly.pdbx_strand_id
1 'polypeptide(L)'
;MLQQSHYPTLADETPSNILEYRNVESEVKPISIEYLDIFAVIDRLEAKILNSPRVPLTGKTIVNEEELLEQLDAIRLNLPEIVNTAQEILQYKDRLIREAQQQVQQILAQANQHAYQVANELGIIDRSEQEARQIRQMAIAECEHLRQQAIIEIERVRERNIQEIERMREQALAECQLIQSGADEYADRVLYTMEERLTDILQAIQQGRQRLNSTEHESSNVDLRQAS
;
A
#
# COMPACT_ATOMS: atom_id res chain seq x y z
N MET A 1 26.08 9.95 1.05
CA MET A 1 25.97 10.98 -0.02
C MET A 1 24.69 10.69 -0.78
N LEU A 2 23.60 11.39 -0.46
CA LEU A 2 22.35 11.31 -1.22
C LEU A 2 22.48 12.24 -2.42
N GLN A 3 22.67 11.65 -3.60
CA GLN A 3 22.65 12.40 -4.85
C GLN A 3 21.20 12.79 -5.10
N GLN A 4 20.88 14.05 -4.83
CA GLN A 4 19.57 14.65 -5.11
C GLN A 4 19.21 14.36 -6.56
N SER A 5 18.11 13.63 -6.75
CA SER A 5 17.42 13.51 -8.03
C SER A 5 17.00 14.90 -8.47
N HIS A 6 17.88 15.54 -9.26
CA HIS A 6 17.59 16.79 -9.92
C HIS A 6 16.59 16.48 -11.03
N TYR A 7 15.30 16.47 -10.67
CA TYR A 7 14.25 16.57 -11.67
C TYR A 7 14.49 17.86 -12.44
N PRO A 8 14.58 17.82 -13.78
CA PRO A 8 14.65 19.04 -14.55
C PRO A 8 13.38 19.82 -14.21
N THR A 9 13.57 21.01 -13.66
CA THR A 9 12.49 21.96 -13.44
C THR A 9 11.95 22.26 -14.83
N LEU A 10 10.72 21.82 -15.12
CA LEU A 10 9.94 22.15 -16.32
C LEU A 10 9.51 23.64 -16.30
N ALA A 11 10.44 24.52 -15.94
CA ALA A 11 10.34 25.93 -16.20
C ALA A 11 11.31 26.22 -17.34
N ASP A 12 10.75 26.73 -18.43
CA ASP A 12 11.42 27.59 -19.40
C ASP A 12 11.62 27.09 -20.83
N GLU A 13 11.07 25.95 -21.23
CA GLU A 13 10.83 25.69 -22.67
C GLU A 13 9.51 24.95 -22.86
N THR A 14 8.39 25.59 -22.52
CA THR A 14 7.18 25.31 -23.28
C THR A 14 7.47 25.77 -24.71
N PRO A 15 7.55 24.88 -25.72
CA PRO A 15 7.58 25.36 -27.09
C PRO A 15 6.32 26.22 -27.23
N SER A 16 6.52 27.52 -27.49
CA SER A 16 5.45 28.53 -27.58
C SER A 16 4.47 28.29 -28.74
N ASN A 17 4.45 27.06 -29.28
CA ASN A 17 3.70 26.62 -30.44
C ASN A 17 2.67 25.53 -30.11
N ILE A 18 2.49 25.17 -28.83
CA ILE A 18 1.43 24.23 -28.44
C ILE A 18 0.34 25.04 -27.73
N LEU A 19 -0.80 25.14 -28.39
CA LEU A 19 -2.02 25.88 -28.03
C LEU A 19 -2.11 27.34 -28.46
N GLU A 20 -1.66 27.68 -29.67
CA GLU A 20 -2.53 28.54 -30.49
C GLU A 20 -3.76 27.71 -30.87
N TYR A 21 -4.71 27.59 -29.94
CA TYR A 21 -6.09 27.61 -30.38
C TYR A 21 -6.23 28.97 -31.06
N ARG A 22 -5.92 29.02 -32.37
CA ARG A 22 -6.42 30.07 -33.23
C ARG A 22 -7.91 30.04 -32.92
N ASN A 23 -8.36 31.03 -32.15
CA ASN A 23 -9.76 31.38 -32.05
C ASN A 23 -10.15 31.65 -33.51
N VAL A 24 -10.54 30.59 -34.20
CA VAL A 24 -11.52 30.71 -35.25
C VAL A 24 -12.72 31.14 -34.42
N GLU A 25 -12.85 32.45 -34.25
CA GLU A 25 -14.14 33.06 -34.05
C GLU A 25 -14.99 32.43 -35.13
N SER A 26 -15.71 31.37 -34.75
CA SER A 26 -16.73 30.79 -35.57
C SER A 26 -17.81 31.85 -35.52
N GLU A 27 -17.64 32.85 -36.38
CA GLU A 27 -18.64 33.84 -36.73
C GLU A 27 -19.72 33.07 -37.49
N VAL A 28 -20.40 32.17 -36.77
CA VAL A 28 -21.62 31.53 -37.22
C VAL A 28 -22.65 32.64 -37.12
N LYS A 29 -22.64 33.49 -38.14
CA LYS A 29 -23.67 34.49 -38.35
C LYS A 29 -24.99 33.71 -38.36
N PRO A 30 -25.88 33.94 -37.38
CA PRO A 30 -27.13 33.19 -37.33
C PRO A 30 -27.84 33.46 -38.65
N ILE A 31 -28.13 32.39 -39.40
CA ILE A 31 -28.90 32.50 -40.65
C ILE A 31 -30.26 33.09 -40.22
N SER A 32 -30.43 34.38 -40.47
CA SER A 32 -31.64 35.12 -40.12
C SER A 32 -32.64 34.83 -41.22
N ILE A 33 -33.28 33.67 -41.14
CA ILE A 33 -34.35 33.30 -42.05
C ILE A 33 -35.59 34.01 -41.52
N GLU A 34 -36.09 34.97 -42.28
CA GLU A 34 -37.36 35.66 -42.02
C GLU A 34 -38.48 34.64 -42.24
N TYR A 35 -38.76 33.83 -41.22
CA TYR A 35 -39.82 32.84 -41.28
C TYR A 35 -41.17 33.54 -41.18
N LEU A 36 -42.07 33.22 -42.11
CA LEU A 36 -43.49 33.29 -41.83
C LEU A 36 -43.73 32.37 -40.62
N ASP A 37 -43.98 32.96 -39.46
CA ASP A 37 -44.27 32.18 -38.26
C ASP A 37 -45.56 31.41 -38.51
N ILE A 38 -45.41 30.11 -38.78
CA ILE A 38 -46.52 29.21 -39.06
C ILE A 38 -47.54 29.25 -37.92
N PHE A 39 -47.07 29.44 -36.68
CA PHE A 39 -47.92 29.61 -35.52
C PHE A 39 -48.69 30.91 -35.61
N ALA A 40 -48.07 32.03 -36.00
CA ALA A 40 -48.79 33.30 -36.19
C ALA A 40 -49.87 33.23 -37.30
N VAL A 41 -49.65 32.45 -38.37
CA VAL A 41 -50.66 32.26 -39.43
C VAL A 41 -51.81 31.37 -38.94
N ILE A 42 -51.49 30.31 -38.18
CA ILE A 42 -52.49 29.43 -37.56
C ILE A 42 -53.29 30.19 -36.49
N ASP A 43 -52.63 30.96 -35.63
CA ASP A 43 -53.25 31.80 -34.60
C ASP A 43 -54.19 32.83 -35.21
N ARG A 44 -53.82 33.41 -36.36
CA ARG A 44 -54.69 34.33 -37.11
C ARG A 44 -55.92 33.63 -37.68
N LEU A 45 -55.76 32.41 -38.18
CA LEU A 45 -56.86 31.57 -38.65
C LEU A 45 -57.81 31.21 -37.50
N GLU A 46 -57.24 30.78 -36.37
CA GLU A 46 -57.98 30.46 -35.15
C GLU A 46 -58.75 31.67 -34.62
N ALA A 47 -58.11 32.85 -34.53
CA ALA A 47 -58.74 34.08 -34.10
C ALA A 47 -59.91 34.48 -35.00
N LYS A 48 -59.80 34.30 -36.32
CA LYS A 48 -60.91 34.56 -37.26
C LYS A 48 -62.07 33.61 -37.04
N ILE A 49 -61.81 32.32 -36.81
CA ILE A 49 -62.86 31.33 -36.52
C ILE A 49 -63.52 31.62 -35.17
N LEU A 50 -62.75 31.99 -34.14
CA LEU A 50 -63.28 32.29 -32.80
C LEU A 50 -64.15 33.55 -32.77
N ASN A 51 -63.81 34.57 -33.55
CA ASN A 51 -64.53 35.84 -33.61
C ASN A 51 -65.72 35.84 -34.57
N SER A 52 -65.95 34.73 -35.28
CA SER A 52 -67.02 34.60 -36.25
C SER A 52 -68.39 34.33 -35.59
N PRO A 53 -69.52 34.78 -36.16
CA PRO A 53 -70.85 34.63 -35.56
C PRO A 53 -71.21 33.15 -35.33
N ARG A 54 -71.59 32.82 -34.09
CA ARG A 54 -72.06 31.48 -33.75
C ARG A 54 -73.56 31.35 -33.96
N VAL A 55 -73.98 30.23 -34.53
CA VAL A 55 -75.39 29.89 -34.70
C VAL A 55 -75.94 29.31 -33.39
N PRO A 56 -76.90 29.97 -32.73
CA PRO A 56 -77.40 29.54 -31.42
C PRO A 56 -78.01 28.14 -31.48
N LEU A 57 -77.86 27.37 -30.38
CA LEU A 57 -78.33 25.98 -30.19
C LEU A 57 -77.70 24.90 -31.11
N THR A 58 -76.85 25.24 -32.09
CA THR A 58 -76.28 24.26 -33.05
C THR A 58 -74.78 24.00 -32.88
N GLY A 59 -74.07 24.81 -32.08
CA GLY A 59 -72.61 24.71 -31.90
C GLY A 59 -71.78 25.08 -33.13
N LYS A 60 -72.41 25.53 -34.23
CA LYS A 60 -71.74 25.85 -35.50
C LYS A 60 -71.36 27.33 -35.58
N THR A 61 -70.28 27.63 -36.29
CA THR A 61 -69.79 28.99 -36.56
C THR A 61 -69.96 29.31 -38.05
N ILE A 62 -70.47 30.50 -38.36
CA ILE A 62 -70.58 31.00 -39.73
C ILE A 62 -69.27 31.66 -40.10
N VAL A 63 -68.56 31.13 -41.09
CA VAL A 63 -67.25 31.65 -41.54
C VAL A 63 -67.34 32.04 -43.00
N ASN A 64 -66.62 33.10 -43.40
CA ASN A 64 -66.43 33.42 -44.81
C ASN A 64 -65.51 32.37 -45.44
N GLU A 65 -66.09 31.52 -46.29
CA GLU A 65 -65.40 30.42 -46.97
C GLU A 65 -64.21 30.91 -47.80
N GLU A 66 -64.36 32.03 -48.51
CA GLU A 66 -63.33 32.57 -49.41
C GLU A 66 -62.10 33.03 -48.61
N GLU A 67 -62.30 33.81 -47.55
CA GLU A 67 -61.20 34.28 -46.69
C GLU A 67 -60.50 33.14 -45.92
N LEU A 68 -61.23 32.09 -45.54
CA LEU A 68 -60.68 30.94 -44.83
C LEU A 68 -59.84 30.07 -45.76
N LEU A 69 -60.32 29.85 -46.99
CA LEU A 69 -59.61 29.09 -48.01
C LEU A 69 -58.34 29.82 -48.46
N GLU A 70 -58.37 31.14 -48.63
CA GLU A 70 -57.17 31.93 -48.96
C GLU A 70 -56.06 31.76 -47.91
N GLN A 71 -56.40 31.79 -46.62
CA GLN A 71 -55.42 31.59 -45.54
C GLN A 71 -54.91 30.15 -45.47
N LEU A 72 -55.78 29.16 -45.71
CA LEU A 72 -55.39 27.76 -45.77
C LEU A 72 -54.46 27.48 -46.97
N ASP A 73 -54.72 28.10 -48.12
CA ASP A 73 -53.87 27.99 -49.30
C ASP A 73 -52.51 28.68 -49.07
N ALA A 74 -52.46 29.81 -48.37
CA ALA A 74 -51.21 30.43 -47.97
C ALA A 74 -50.37 29.51 -47.06
N ILE A 75 -50.99 28.78 -46.12
CA ILE A 75 -50.30 27.78 -45.30
C ILE A 75 -49.82 26.62 -46.18
N ARG A 76 -50.69 26.09 -47.05
CA ARG A 76 -50.39 24.95 -47.93
C ARG A 76 -49.24 25.25 -48.90
N LEU A 77 -49.13 26.49 -49.38
CA LEU A 77 -48.09 26.90 -50.31
C LEU A 77 -46.72 27.04 -49.64
N ASN A 78 -46.69 27.57 -48.41
CA ASN A 78 -45.44 27.93 -47.73
C ASN A 78 -44.90 26.84 -46.78
N LEU A 79 -45.77 26.00 -46.20
CA LEU A 79 -45.36 24.97 -45.22
C LEU A 79 -44.39 23.91 -45.77
N PRO A 80 -44.56 23.37 -47.01
CA PRO A 80 -43.66 22.36 -47.54
C PRO A 80 -42.21 22.85 -47.68
N GLU A 81 -42.01 24.11 -48.07
CA GLU A 81 -40.70 24.72 -48.22
C GLU A 81 -39.97 24.78 -46.87
N ILE A 82 -40.66 25.22 -45.81
CA ILE A 82 -40.14 25.28 -44.44
C ILE A 82 -39.68 23.90 -43.95
N VAL A 83 -40.50 22.87 -44.19
CA VAL A 83 -40.18 21.49 -43.79
C VAL A 83 -38.98 20.95 -44.58
N ASN A 84 -38.91 21.21 -45.88
CA ASN A 84 -37.78 20.79 -46.72
C ASN A 84 -36.48 21.44 -46.25
N THR A 85 -36.48 22.76 -46.01
CA THR A 85 -35.32 23.47 -45.47
C THR A 85 -34.90 22.93 -44.10
N ALA A 86 -35.84 22.65 -43.21
CA ALA A 86 -35.53 22.06 -41.91
C ALA A 86 -34.87 20.67 -42.04
N GLN A 87 -35.35 19.84 -42.98
CA GLN A 87 -34.73 18.53 -43.28
C GLN A 87 -33.31 18.68 -43.84
N GLU A 88 -33.08 19.63 -44.74
CA GLU A 88 -31.76 19.92 -45.29
C GLU A 88 -30.78 20.37 -44.20
N ILE A 89 -31.21 21.23 -43.28
CA ILE A 89 -30.40 21.68 -42.14
C ILE A 89 -30.04 20.49 -41.23
N LEU A 90 -30.99 19.59 -40.95
CA LEU A 90 -30.73 18.40 -40.13
C LEU A 90 -29.74 17.46 -40.82
N GLN A 91 -29.90 17.20 -42.11
CA GLN A 91 -28.96 16.38 -42.88
C GLN A 91 -27.57 17.00 -42.93
N TYR A 92 -27.50 18.32 -43.09
CA TYR A 92 -26.25 19.08 -43.07
C TYR A 92 -25.56 18.98 -41.70
N LYS A 93 -26.31 19.17 -40.60
CA LYS A 93 -25.81 19.00 -39.23
C LYS A 93 -25.24 17.59 -39.01
N ASP A 94 -25.96 16.55 -39.43
CA ASP A 94 -25.52 15.17 -39.25
C ASP A 94 -24.28 14.83 -40.09
N ARG A 95 -24.13 15.48 -41.26
CA ARG A 95 -22.88 15.39 -42.05
C ARG A 95 -21.73 16.07 -41.31
N LEU A 96 -21.94 17.30 -40.84
CA LEU A 96 -20.92 18.08 -40.12
C LEU A 96 -20.43 17.36 -38.86
N ILE A 97 -21.33 16.77 -38.07
CA ILE A 97 -20.98 16.01 -36.87
C ILE A 97 -20.11 14.81 -37.22
N ARG A 98 -20.45 14.06 -38.28
CA ARG A 98 -19.66 12.91 -38.73
C ARG A 98 -18.28 13.32 -39.22
N GLU A 99 -18.20 14.39 -39.99
CA GLU A 99 -16.92 14.94 -40.47
C GLU A 99 -16.04 15.39 -39.30
N ALA A 100 -16.61 16.12 -38.33
CA ALA A 100 -15.89 16.54 -37.13
C ALA A 100 -15.39 15.34 -36.30
N GLN A 101 -16.22 14.32 -36.11
CA GLN A 101 -15.82 13.10 -35.40
C GLN A 101 -14.67 12.38 -36.11
N GLN A 102 -14.73 12.27 -37.44
CA GLN A 102 -13.66 11.67 -38.23
C GLN A 102 -12.37 12.48 -38.13
N GLN A 103 -12.44 13.81 -38.19
CA GLN A 103 -11.29 14.69 -38.03
C GLN A 103 -10.65 14.55 -36.65
N VAL A 104 -11.45 14.51 -35.57
CA VAL A 104 -10.94 14.30 -34.21
C VAL A 104 -10.19 12.97 -34.10
N GLN A 105 -10.75 11.89 -34.66
CA GLN A 105 -10.08 10.58 -34.65
C GLN A 105 -8.74 10.61 -35.39
N GLN A 106 -8.68 11.27 -36.54
CA GLN A 106 -7.45 11.43 -37.31
C GLN A 106 -6.40 12.24 -36.54
N ILE A 107 -6.80 13.36 -35.92
CA ILE A 107 -5.91 14.19 -35.11
C ILE A 107 -5.34 13.39 -33.93
N LEU A 108 -6.19 12.63 -33.21
CA LEU A 108 -5.72 11.80 -32.10
C LEU A 108 -4.75 10.71 -32.57
N ALA A 109 -5.02 10.06 -33.70
CA ALA A 109 -4.13 9.05 -34.25
C ALA A 109 -2.75 9.65 -34.61
N GLN A 110 -2.74 10.79 -35.29
CA GLN A 110 -1.51 11.50 -35.66
C GLN A 110 -0.74 11.99 -34.43
N ALA A 111 -1.43 12.59 -33.45
CA ALA A 111 -0.81 13.08 -32.23
C ALA A 111 -0.14 11.93 -31.45
N ASN A 112 -0.80 10.77 -31.33
CA ASN A 112 -0.21 9.60 -30.71
C ASN A 112 1.02 9.11 -31.48
N GLN A 113 0.93 9.00 -32.81
CA GLN A 113 2.05 8.57 -33.64
C GLN A 113 3.26 9.52 -33.50
N HIS A 114 3.01 10.83 -33.53
CA HIS A 114 4.06 11.84 -33.31
C HIS A 114 4.65 11.75 -31.91
N ALA A 115 3.84 11.55 -30.87
CA ALA A 115 4.33 11.38 -29.50
C ALA A 115 5.26 10.16 -29.39
N TYR A 116 4.91 9.03 -30.02
CA TYR A 116 5.78 7.85 -30.08
C TYR A 116 7.08 8.12 -30.84
N GLN A 117 7.02 8.79 -31.98
CA GLN A 117 8.21 9.14 -32.76
C GLN A 117 9.13 10.06 -31.97
N VAL A 118 8.60 11.12 -31.35
CA VAL A 118 9.39 12.05 -30.54
C VAL A 118 9.99 11.35 -29.32
N ALA A 119 9.23 10.51 -28.61
CA ALA A 119 9.75 9.76 -27.48
C ALA A 119 10.89 8.80 -27.88
N ASN A 120 10.83 8.25 -29.10
CA ASN A 120 11.85 7.39 -29.67
C ASN A 120 13.06 8.18 -30.21
N GLU A 121 12.85 9.30 -30.94
CA GLU A 121 13.89 10.19 -31.45
C GLU A 121 14.70 10.83 -30.32
N LEU A 122 14.02 11.25 -29.25
CA LEU A 122 14.67 11.75 -28.04
C LEU A 122 15.30 10.63 -27.20
N GLY A 123 15.14 9.36 -27.61
CA GLY A 123 15.70 8.19 -26.95
C GLY A 123 15.23 8.02 -25.51
N ILE A 124 14.07 8.57 -25.15
CA ILE A 124 13.57 8.60 -23.77
C ILE A 124 13.25 7.18 -23.30
N ILE A 125 12.63 6.37 -24.17
CA ILE A 125 12.29 4.97 -23.86
C ILE A 125 13.57 4.15 -23.65
N ASP A 126 14.50 4.20 -24.60
CA ASP A 126 15.77 3.48 -24.50
C ASP A 126 16.59 3.88 -23.27
N ARG A 127 16.67 5.18 -22.98
CA ARG A 127 17.37 5.70 -21.81
C ARG A 127 16.71 5.24 -20.51
N SER A 128 15.39 5.35 -20.41
CA SER A 128 14.64 4.89 -19.24
C SER A 128 14.82 3.39 -19.01
N GLU A 129 14.82 2.60 -20.08
CA GLU A 129 15.10 1.17 -19.97
C GLU A 129 16.53 0.87 -19.54
N GLN A 130 17.53 1.60 -20.06
CA GLN A 130 18.92 1.47 -19.67
C GLN A 130 19.11 1.81 -18.18
N GLU A 131 18.54 2.92 -17.71
CA GLU A 131 18.55 3.31 -16.30
C GLU A 131 17.87 2.25 -15.42
N ALA A 132 16.70 1.75 -15.82
CA ALA A 132 16.02 0.68 -15.10
C ALA A 132 16.85 -0.62 -15.06
N ARG A 133 17.56 -0.96 -16.15
CA ARG A 133 18.50 -2.09 -16.18
C ARG A 133 19.67 -1.86 -15.22
N GLN A 134 20.26 -0.67 -15.20
CA GLN A 134 21.36 -0.33 -14.30
C GLN A 134 20.94 -0.40 -12.83
N ILE A 135 19.80 0.20 -12.46
CA ILE A 135 19.27 0.16 -11.10
C ILE A 135 19.04 -1.30 -10.66
N ARG A 136 18.47 -2.14 -11.52
CA ARG A 136 18.29 -3.57 -11.22
C ARG A 136 19.61 -4.29 -11.00
N GLN A 137 20.60 -4.04 -11.86
CA GLN A 137 21.92 -4.66 -11.72
C GLN A 137 22.61 -4.22 -10.42
N MET A 138 22.55 -2.93 -10.09
CA MET A 138 23.08 -2.40 -8.83
C MET A 138 22.38 -3.03 -7.62
N ALA A 139 21.06 -3.12 -7.65
CA ALA A 139 20.28 -3.74 -6.56
C ALA A 139 20.64 -5.22 -6.38
N ILE A 140 20.82 -5.98 -7.47
CA ILE A 140 21.24 -7.38 -7.41
C ILE A 140 22.64 -7.49 -6.80
N ALA A 141 23.60 -6.69 -7.28
CA ALA A 141 24.97 -6.70 -6.76
C ALA A 141 25.02 -6.32 -5.26
N GLU A 142 24.23 -5.34 -4.83
CA GLU A 142 24.13 -4.94 -3.43
C GLU A 142 23.49 -6.05 -2.57
N CYS A 143 22.42 -6.70 -3.05
CA CYS A 143 21.83 -7.85 -2.37
C CYS A 143 22.83 -9.00 -2.21
N GLU A 144 23.58 -9.31 -3.26
CA GLU A 144 24.62 -10.35 -3.22
C GLU A 144 25.72 -9.99 -2.23
N HIS A 145 26.17 -8.73 -2.22
CA HIS A 145 27.17 -8.25 -1.27
C HIS A 145 26.69 -8.36 0.18
N LEU A 146 25.48 -7.87 0.49
CA LEU A 146 24.89 -7.96 1.81
C LEU A 146 24.71 -9.42 2.25
N ARG A 147 24.31 -10.31 1.33
CA ARG A 147 24.19 -11.74 1.61
C ARG A 147 25.54 -12.35 1.98
N GLN A 148 26.60 -12.02 1.25
CA GLN A 148 27.95 -12.49 1.55
C GLN A 148 28.44 -11.97 2.90
N GLN A 149 28.23 -10.69 3.20
CA GLN A 149 28.57 -10.11 4.50
C GLN A 149 27.81 -10.79 5.64
N ALA A 150 26.51 -11.05 5.46
CA ALA A 150 25.70 -11.74 6.46
C ALA A 150 26.23 -13.15 6.74
N ILE A 151 26.64 -13.89 5.71
CA ILE A 151 27.23 -15.23 5.86
C ILE A 151 28.51 -15.15 6.70
N ILE A 152 29.41 -14.22 6.37
CA ILE A 152 30.68 -14.03 7.10
C ILE A 152 30.41 -13.68 8.57
N GLU A 153 29.44 -12.79 8.85
CA GLU A 153 29.10 -12.42 10.21
C GLU A 153 28.45 -13.56 11.00
N ILE A 154 27.57 -14.35 10.36
CA ILE A 154 26.98 -15.55 10.95
C ILE A 154 28.08 -16.55 11.33
N GLU A 155 29.05 -16.80 10.45
CA GLU A 155 30.19 -17.68 10.72
C GLU A 155 31.03 -17.15 11.88
N ARG A 156 31.34 -15.86 11.89
CA ARG A 156 32.09 -15.20 12.97
C ARG A 156 31.39 -15.30 14.32
N VAL A 157 30.08 -15.07 14.37
CA VAL A 157 29.28 -15.20 15.60
C VAL A 157 29.25 -16.66 16.05
N ARG A 158 29.08 -17.60 15.11
CA ARG A 158 29.08 -19.03 15.41
C ARG A 158 30.39 -19.48 16.05
N GLU A 159 31.54 -19.08 15.50
CA GLU A 159 32.86 -19.39 16.05
C GLU A 159 33.04 -18.81 17.45
N ARG A 160 32.65 -17.55 17.67
CA ARG A 160 32.72 -16.92 18.98
C ARG A 160 31.87 -17.66 20.01
N ASN A 161 30.64 -18.03 19.65
CA ASN A 161 29.75 -18.77 20.53
C ASN A 161 30.32 -20.16 20.88
N ILE A 162 30.92 -20.87 19.92
CA ILE A 162 31.57 -22.16 20.19
C ILE A 162 32.72 -21.99 21.19
N GLN A 163 33.57 -20.98 21.01
CA GLN A 163 34.67 -20.70 21.93
C GLN A 163 34.17 -20.34 23.34
N GLU A 164 33.08 -19.58 23.43
CA GLU A 164 32.48 -19.22 24.71
C GLU A 164 31.87 -20.44 25.43
N ILE A 165 31.18 -21.30 24.69
CA ILE A 165 30.63 -22.57 25.22
C ILE A 165 31.76 -23.45 25.75
N GLU A 166 32.87 -23.60 25.02
CA GLU A 166 34.00 -24.41 25.48
C GLU A 166 34.64 -23.81 26.74
N ARG A 167 34.84 -22.50 26.80
CA ARG A 167 35.35 -21.84 28.02
C ARG A 167 34.43 -22.04 29.21
N MET A 168 33.13 -21.86 29.02
CA MET A 168 32.13 -22.05 30.07
C MET A 168 32.14 -23.51 30.57
N ARG A 169 32.29 -24.47 29.65
CA ARG A 169 32.40 -25.88 29.97
C ARG A 169 33.65 -26.18 30.78
N GLU A 170 34.81 -25.68 30.36
CA GLU A 170 36.08 -25.84 31.09
C GLU A 170 36.00 -25.26 32.50
N GLN A 171 35.45 -24.06 32.64
CA GLN A 171 35.23 -23.40 33.93
C GLN A 171 34.31 -24.22 34.84
N ALA A 172 33.17 -24.68 34.32
CA ALA A 172 32.22 -25.49 35.08
C ALA A 172 32.84 -26.82 35.53
N LEU A 173 33.67 -27.46 34.69
CA LEU A 173 34.39 -28.67 35.07
C LEU A 173 35.43 -28.41 36.16
N ALA A 174 36.19 -27.32 36.06
CA ALA A 174 37.15 -26.93 37.09
C ALA A 174 36.46 -26.61 38.43
N GLU A 175 35.33 -25.92 38.39
CA GLU A 175 34.52 -25.62 39.57
C GLU A 175 33.96 -26.91 40.21
N CYS A 176 33.43 -27.83 39.41
CA CYS A 176 33.00 -29.14 39.89
C CYS A 176 34.13 -29.89 40.60
N GLN A 177 35.34 -29.88 40.04
CA GLN A 177 36.52 -30.52 40.64
C GLN A 177 36.92 -29.86 41.97
N LEU A 178 36.85 -28.53 42.05
CA LEU A 178 37.13 -27.80 43.28
C LEU A 178 36.10 -28.14 44.37
N ILE A 179 34.82 -28.18 44.01
CA ILE A 179 33.74 -28.53 44.95
C ILE A 179 33.91 -29.98 45.44
N GLN A 180 34.21 -30.92 44.55
CA GLN A 180 34.44 -32.32 44.92
C GLN A 180 35.62 -32.47 45.87
N SER A 181 36.78 -31.91 45.52
CA SER A 181 37.97 -31.96 46.39
C SER A 181 37.76 -31.28 47.73
N GLY A 182 37.07 -30.12 47.76
CA GLY A 182 36.72 -29.44 49.01
C GLY A 182 35.74 -30.24 49.88
N ALA A 183 34.80 -30.95 49.26
CA ALA A 183 33.89 -31.85 49.97
C ALA A 183 34.61 -33.08 50.54
N ASP A 184 35.53 -33.66 49.77
CA ASP A 184 36.35 -34.80 50.22
C ASP A 184 37.25 -34.40 51.40
N GLU A 185 37.92 -33.25 51.32
CA GLU A 185 38.75 -32.73 52.43
C GLU A 185 37.90 -32.41 53.68
N TYR A 186 36.72 -31.83 53.48
CA TYR A 186 35.78 -31.58 54.57
C TYR A 186 35.33 -32.88 55.23
N ALA A 187 34.97 -33.89 54.43
CA ALA A 187 34.57 -35.21 54.94
C ALA A 187 35.68 -35.85 55.75
N ASP A 188 36.92 -35.83 55.26
CA ASP A 188 38.10 -36.37 55.96
C ASP A 188 38.33 -35.65 57.30
N ARG A 189 38.25 -34.32 57.32
CA ARG A 189 38.38 -33.51 58.55
C ARG A 189 37.30 -33.84 59.58
N VAL A 190 36.05 -33.96 59.14
CA VAL A 190 34.93 -34.33 60.02
C VAL A 190 35.13 -35.73 60.59
N LEU A 191 35.52 -36.69 59.75
CA LEU A 191 35.78 -38.08 60.16
C LEU A 191 36.96 -38.15 61.14
N TYR A 192 38.06 -37.44 60.88
CA TYR A 192 39.19 -37.33 61.78
C TYR A 192 38.79 -36.78 63.17
N THR A 193 38.00 -35.70 63.19
CA THR A 193 37.50 -35.12 64.44
C THR A 193 36.59 -36.09 65.19
N MET A 194 35.74 -36.84 64.47
CA MET A 194 34.91 -37.88 65.07
C MET A 194 35.75 -39.02 65.66
N GLU A 195 36.80 -39.45 64.98
CA GLU A 195 37.74 -40.47 65.47
C GLU A 195 38.44 -40.03 66.76
N GLU A 196 38.96 -38.81 66.81
CA GLU A 196 39.60 -38.24 68.00
C GLU A 196 38.63 -38.24 69.20
N ARG A 197 37.40 -37.74 68.99
CA ARG A 197 36.37 -37.70 70.03
C ARG A 197 35.96 -39.09 70.53
N LEU A 198 35.79 -40.04 69.62
CA LEU A 198 35.46 -41.42 69.98
C LEU A 198 36.61 -42.07 70.78
N THR A 199 37.86 -41.73 70.45
CA THR A 199 39.05 -42.19 71.17
C THR A 199 39.08 -41.64 72.60
N ASP A 200 38.82 -40.34 72.77
CA ASP A 200 38.71 -39.69 74.09
C ASP A 200 37.63 -40.37 74.95
N ILE A 201 36.46 -40.62 74.37
CA ILE A 201 35.33 -41.28 75.07
C ILE A 201 35.72 -42.71 75.47
N LEU A 202 36.34 -43.48 74.57
CA LEU A 202 36.80 -44.83 74.88
C LEU A 202 37.84 -44.83 76.01
N GLN A 203 38.78 -43.89 76.01
CA GLN A 203 39.79 -43.78 77.05
C GLN A 203 39.16 -43.41 78.41
N ALA A 204 38.19 -42.49 78.42
CA ALA A 204 37.44 -42.15 79.63
C ALA A 204 36.66 -43.36 80.18
N ILE A 205 36.03 -44.16 79.32
CA ILE A 205 35.34 -45.39 79.72
C ILE A 205 36.34 -46.41 80.29
N GLN A 206 37.49 -46.61 79.64
CA GLN A 206 38.54 -47.52 80.14
C GLN A 206 39.05 -47.10 81.51
N GLN A 207 39.34 -45.82 81.71
CA GLN A 207 39.74 -45.27 83.01
C GLN A 207 38.64 -45.44 84.07
N GLY A 208 37.38 -45.17 83.72
CA GLY A 208 36.23 -45.40 84.59
C GLY A 208 36.08 -46.87 85.00
N ARG A 209 36.24 -47.80 84.06
CA ARG A 209 36.23 -49.25 84.33
C ARG A 209 37.40 -49.69 85.20
N GLN A 210 38.61 -49.20 84.93
CA GLN A 210 39.78 -49.51 85.77
C GLN A 210 39.59 -49.05 87.21
N ARG A 211 39.02 -47.85 87.41
CA ARG A 211 38.68 -47.34 88.75
C ARG A 211 37.68 -48.24 89.47
N LEU A 212 36.62 -48.66 88.79
CA LEU A 212 35.61 -49.57 89.35
C LEU A 212 36.22 -50.92 89.75
N ASN A 213 37.08 -51.51 88.91
CA ASN A 213 37.79 -52.76 89.24
C ASN A 213 38.76 -52.59 90.42
N SER A 214 39.46 -51.45 90.53
CA SER A 214 40.30 -51.17 91.71
C SER A 214 39.48 -50.96 92.99
N THR A 215 38.29 -50.34 92.90
CA THR A 215 37.39 -50.22 94.05
C THR A 215 36.74 -51.55 94.44
N GLU A 216 36.52 -52.50 93.53
CA GLU A 216 36.12 -53.87 93.87
C GLU A 216 37.25 -54.64 94.59
N HIS A 217 38.52 -54.42 94.21
CA HIS A 217 39.68 -54.99 94.91
C HIS A 217 39.93 -54.34 96.28
N GLU A 218 39.68 -53.04 96.47
CA GLU A 218 39.71 -52.41 97.79
C GLU A 218 38.52 -52.85 98.67
N SER A 219 37.31 -52.95 98.11
CA SER A 219 36.13 -53.41 98.86
C SER A 219 36.25 -54.88 99.29
N SER A 220 36.78 -55.76 98.44
CA SER A 220 37.07 -57.16 98.80
C SER A 220 38.15 -57.29 99.88
N ASN A 221 39.11 -56.35 99.96
CA ASN A 221 40.18 -56.37 100.95
C ASN A 221 39.73 -55.76 102.30
N VAL A 222 38.75 -54.85 102.29
CA VAL A 222 38.13 -54.31 103.51
C VAL A 222 37.22 -55.35 104.17
N ASP A 223 36.44 -56.12 103.41
CA ASP A 223 35.61 -57.20 103.97
C ASP A 223 36.44 -58.34 104.58
N LEU A 224 37.63 -58.64 104.03
CA LEU A 224 38.56 -59.62 104.61
C LEU A 224 39.30 -59.11 105.86
N ARG A 225 39.38 -57.78 106.06
CA ARG A 225 40.00 -57.17 107.25
C ARG A 225 39.02 -56.92 108.40
N GLN A 226 37.71 -57.04 108.17
CA GLN A 226 36.69 -56.92 109.22
C GLN A 226 36.16 -58.30 109.72
N ALA A 227 36.67 -59.41 109.19
CA ALA A 227 36.26 -60.77 109.55
C ALA A 227 37.32 -61.61 110.32
N SER A 228 38.32 -60.97 110.94
CA SER A 228 39.25 -61.59 111.90
C SER A 228 39.20 -60.86 113.24
#